data_AF-A0A8T5HZ71-F1
#
_entry.id   AF-A0A8T5HZ71-F1
#
_cell.length_a   1.000
_cell.length_b   1.000
_cell.length_c   1.000
_cell.angle_alpha   90.00
_cell.angle_beta   90.00
_cell.angle_gamma   90.00
#
_symmetry.space_group_name_H-M   'P 1'
#
loop_
_entity.id
_entity.type
_entity.pdbx_description
1 polymer ?
#
loop_
_entity_poly.entity_id
_entity_poly.type
_entity_poly.pdbx_seq_one_letter_code
_entity_poly.pdbx_strand_id
1 'polypeptide(L)'
;MVIADTAIDGIQPLIDFFQPIFVKASLVVGGIFGVYLLLLIARVHYERKKVKLLQDIRFDLDQLNMFHGIKTHKQKYGIIRGTFDFFRRKRREKKVAKEFSSNSETEEKPHKKKHRHKRKHKK
;
A
#
# COMPACT_ATOMS: atom_id res chain seq x y z
N MET A 1 -6.91 -10.50 -42.16
CA MET A 1 -7.83 -10.03 -41.12
C MET A 1 -9.10 -10.89 -41.02
N VAL A 2 -9.53 -11.60 -42.07
CA VAL A 2 -10.78 -12.41 -42.07
C VAL A 2 -10.68 -13.74 -41.30
N ILE A 3 -9.50 -14.37 -41.24
CA ILE A 3 -9.34 -15.73 -40.67
C ILE A 3 -9.47 -15.75 -39.14
N ALA A 4 -9.12 -14.65 -38.46
CA ALA A 4 -9.25 -14.54 -37.00
C ALA A 4 -10.72 -14.38 -36.57
N ASP A 5 -11.50 -13.60 -37.33
CA ASP A 5 -12.92 -13.37 -37.03
C ASP A 5 -13.73 -14.66 -37.25
N THR A 6 -13.49 -15.41 -38.32
CA THR A 6 -14.17 -16.69 -38.58
C THR A 6 -13.86 -17.78 -37.55
N ALA A 7 -12.66 -17.75 -36.96
CA ALA A 7 -12.27 -18.69 -35.91
C ALA A 7 -12.95 -18.38 -34.57
N ILE A 8 -13.18 -17.09 -34.28
CA ILE A 8 -13.94 -16.67 -33.10
C ILE A 8 -15.42 -17.00 -33.27
N ASP A 9 -15.99 -16.81 -34.46
CA ASP A 9 -17.40 -17.15 -34.76
C ASP A 9 -17.72 -18.64 -34.54
N GLY A 10 -16.79 -19.54 -34.85
CA GLY A 10 -16.97 -20.99 -34.62
C GLY A 10 -16.88 -21.41 -33.14
N ILE A 11 -16.20 -20.62 -32.30
CA ILE A 11 -16.01 -20.88 -30.87
C ILE A 11 -17.05 -20.13 -30.02
N GLN A 12 -17.65 -19.08 -30.58
CA GLN A 12 -18.73 -18.29 -29.99
C GLN A 12 -19.85 -19.12 -29.32
N PRO A 13 -20.44 -20.16 -29.96
CA PRO A 13 -21.48 -20.96 -29.32
C PRO A 13 -20.99 -21.74 -28.09
N LEU A 14 -19.70 -22.09 -28.04
CA LEU A 14 -19.10 -22.75 -26.90
C LEU A 14 -18.87 -21.77 -25.74
N ILE A 15 -18.45 -20.54 -26.05
CA ILE A 15 -18.32 -19.46 -25.08
C ILE A 15 -19.68 -19.12 -24.48
N ASP A 16 -20.71 -18.98 -25.30
CA ASP A 16 -22.07 -18.65 -24.87
C ASP A 16 -22.66 -19.76 -23.97
N PHE A 17 -22.22 -21.01 -24.15
CA PHE A 17 -22.59 -22.13 -23.28
C PHE A 17 -21.92 -22.05 -21.88
N PHE A 18 -20.64 -21.69 -21.81
CA PHE A 18 -19.89 -21.64 -20.54
C PHE A 18 -20.03 -20.32 -19.78
N GLN A 19 -20.30 -19.21 -20.47
CA GLN A 19 -20.46 -17.89 -19.88
C GLN A 19 -21.45 -17.86 -18.69
N PRO A 20 -22.67 -18.40 -18.77
CA PRO A 20 -23.61 -18.34 -17.65
C PRO A 20 -23.14 -19.14 -16.44
N ILE A 21 -22.43 -20.24 -16.64
CA ILE A 21 -21.85 -21.06 -15.57
C ILE A 21 -20.74 -20.27 -14.87
N PHE A 22 -19.87 -19.62 -15.64
CA PHE A 22 -18.76 -18.83 -15.11
C PHE A 22 -19.25 -17.60 -14.33
N VAL A 23 -20.32 -16.94 -14.81
CA VAL A 23 -20.94 -15.80 -14.08
C VAL A 23 -21.50 -16.25 -12.75
N LYS A 24 -22.22 -17.39 -12.69
CA LYS A 24 -22.71 -17.93 -11.42
C LYS A 24 -21.59 -18.37 -10.49
N ALA A 25 -20.57 -19.05 -11.02
CA ALA A 25 -19.42 -19.52 -10.26
C ALA A 25 -18.60 -18.34 -9.69
N SER A 26 -18.34 -17.32 -10.49
CA SER A 26 -17.61 -16.12 -10.05
C SER A 26 -18.34 -15.34 -8.96
N LEU A 27 -19.68 -15.31 -8.99
CA LEU A 27 -20.47 -14.71 -7.91
C LEU A 27 -20.33 -15.48 -6.60
N VAL A 28 -20.37 -16.82 -6.66
CA VAL A 28 -20.18 -17.67 -5.47
C VAL A 28 -18.75 -17.58 -4.94
N VAL A 29 -17.75 -17.72 -5.82
CA VAL A 29 -16.33 -17.64 -5.46
C VAL A 29 -15.99 -16.24 -4.93
N GLY A 30 -16.47 -15.19 -5.59
CA GLY A 30 -16.28 -13.81 -5.16
C GLY A 30 -16.93 -13.52 -3.80
N GLY A 31 -18.13 -14.04 -3.56
CA GLY A 31 -18.81 -13.91 -2.27
C GLY A 31 -18.06 -14.59 -1.12
N ILE A 32 -17.69 -15.87 -1.31
CA ILE A 32 -16.91 -16.63 -0.32
C ILE A 32 -15.56 -15.96 -0.07
N PHE A 33 -14.87 -15.54 -1.13
CA PHE A 33 -13.60 -14.86 -1.04
C PHE A 33 -13.71 -13.53 -0.28
N GLY A 34 -14.75 -12.73 -0.56
CA GLY A 34 -15.01 -11.47 0.14
C GLY A 34 -15.23 -11.67 1.64
N VAL A 35 -16.06 -12.65 2.02
CA VAL A 35 -16.29 -12.99 3.44
C VAL A 35 -15.00 -13.47 4.11
N TYR A 36 -14.23 -14.32 3.42
CA TYR A 36 -12.94 -14.79 3.93
C TYR A 36 -11.96 -13.63 4.17
N LEU A 37 -11.87 -12.67 3.23
CA LEU A 37 -11.03 -11.49 3.38
C LEU A 37 -11.47 -10.63 4.58
N LEU A 38 -12.77 -10.45 4.76
CA LEU A 38 -13.34 -9.69 5.87
C LEU A 38 -13.02 -10.34 7.23
N LEU A 39 -13.16 -11.66 7.33
CA LEU A 39 -12.76 -12.43 8.51
C LEU A 39 -11.25 -12.34 8.77
N LEU A 40 -10.44 -12.35 7.72
CA LEU A 40 -8.99 -12.23 7.82
C LEU A 40 -8.58 -10.86 8.37
N ILE A 41 -9.19 -9.78 7.88
CA ILE A 41 -8.98 -8.43 8.41
C ILE A 41 -9.43 -8.34 9.87
N ALA A 42 -10.60 -8.90 10.20
CA ALA A 42 -11.09 -8.93 11.57
C ALA A 42 -10.12 -9.67 12.50
N ARG A 43 -9.62 -10.85 12.09
CA ARG A 43 -8.61 -11.61 12.84
C ARG A 43 -7.36 -10.78 13.10
N VAL A 44 -6.80 -10.17 12.07
CA VAL A 44 -5.60 -9.32 12.19
C VAL A 44 -5.85 -8.15 13.15
N HIS A 45 -7.03 -7.53 13.10
CA HIS A 45 -7.39 -6.43 14.01
C HIS A 45 -7.48 -6.87 15.47
N TYR A 46 -8.12 -8.02 15.74
CA TYR A 46 -8.21 -8.58 17.09
C TYR A 46 -6.84 -8.99 17.63
N GLU A 47 -6.00 -9.62 16.82
CA GLU A 47 -4.65 -9.99 17.22
C GLU A 47 -3.81 -8.75 17.55
N ARG A 48 -3.89 -7.69 16.74
CA ARG A 48 -3.19 -6.42 17.05
C ARG A 48 -3.64 -5.82 18.37
N LYS A 49 -4.95 -5.87 18.69
CA LYS A 49 -5.47 -5.41 19.99
C LYS A 49 -4.95 -6.25 21.15
N LYS A 50 -4.94 -7.58 21.02
CA LYS A 50 -4.43 -8.49 22.05
C LYS A 50 -2.93 -8.28 22.32
N VAL A 51 -2.13 -8.13 21.26
CA VAL A 51 -0.70 -7.86 21.38
C VAL A 51 -0.45 -6.52 22.08
N LYS A 52 -1.24 -5.49 21.74
CA LYS A 52 -1.13 -4.17 22.41
C LYS A 52 -1.44 -4.28 23.90
N LEU A 53 -2.52 -4.98 24.28
CA LEU A 53 -2.88 -5.20 25.68
C LEU A 53 -1.76 -5.94 26.44
N LEU A 54 -1.19 -6.98 25.85
CA LEU A 54 -0.06 -7.71 26.44
C LEU A 54 1.18 -6.80 26.62
N GLN A 55 1.40 -5.91 25.68
CA GLN A 55 2.50 -4.94 25.74
C GLN A 55 2.28 -3.90 26.85
N ASP A 56 1.04 -3.48 27.07
CA ASP A 56 0.65 -2.56 28.14
C ASP A 56 0.81 -3.24 29.51
N ILE A 57 0.31 -4.46 29.70
CA ILE A 57 0.50 -5.26 30.93
C ILE A 57 1.99 -5.46 31.21
N ARG A 58 2.79 -5.78 30.17
CA ARG A 58 4.23 -5.93 30.31
C ARG A 58 4.89 -4.63 30.73
N PHE A 59 4.41 -3.48 30.26
CA PHE A 59 4.93 -2.18 30.65
C PHE A 59 4.62 -1.86 32.11
N ASP A 60 3.41 -2.14 32.57
CA ASP A 60 3.02 -1.95 33.96
C ASP A 60 3.87 -2.83 34.88
N LEU A 61 4.06 -4.11 34.53
CA LEU A 61 4.97 -5.00 35.26
C LEU A 61 6.42 -4.50 35.25
N ASP A 62 6.94 -4.01 34.12
CA ASP A 62 8.30 -3.44 34.03
C ASP A 62 8.44 -2.20 34.94
N GLN A 63 7.41 -1.35 35.05
CA GLN A 63 7.40 -0.23 35.99
C GLN A 63 7.45 -0.69 37.45
N LEU A 64 6.62 -1.66 37.84
CA LEU A 64 6.67 -2.24 39.18
C LEU A 64 8.03 -2.89 39.46
N ASN A 65 8.62 -3.55 38.46
CA ASN A 65 9.93 -4.21 38.57
C ASN A 65 11.08 -3.20 38.75
N MET A 66 10.97 -1.99 38.17
CA MET A 66 11.93 -0.90 38.37
C MET A 66 11.95 -0.41 39.82
N PHE A 67 10.81 -0.35 40.50
CA PHE A 67 10.76 -0.01 41.92
C PHE A 67 11.44 -1.06 42.81
N HIS A 68 11.52 -2.31 42.35
CA HIS A 68 12.15 -3.41 43.07
C HIS A 68 13.60 -3.71 42.59
N GLY A 69 14.16 -2.89 41.69
CA GLY A 69 15.57 -2.98 41.28
C GLY A 69 15.93 -4.17 40.39
N ILE A 70 14.95 -4.88 39.83
CA ILE A 70 15.18 -6.06 38.97
C ILE A 70 15.38 -5.57 37.52
N LYS A 71 16.41 -6.10 36.83
CA LYS A 71 16.82 -5.67 35.47
C LYS A 71 15.64 -5.74 34.48
N THR A 72 15.28 -4.59 33.91
CA THR A 72 14.14 -4.43 32.99
C THR A 72 14.51 -4.61 31.52
N HIS A 73 13.56 -5.15 30.74
CA HIS A 73 13.73 -5.54 29.34
C HIS A 73 13.78 -4.33 28.39
N LYS A 74 13.33 -3.15 28.82
CA LYS A 74 13.29 -1.90 28.03
C LYS A 74 14.63 -1.31 27.61
N GLN A 75 15.74 -1.73 28.22
CA GLN A 75 17.06 -1.18 27.88
C GLN A 75 17.52 -1.54 26.44
N LYS A 76 16.99 -2.61 25.83
CA LYS A 76 17.36 -3.04 24.47
C LYS A 76 16.54 -2.42 23.33
N TYR A 77 15.27 -2.06 23.54
CA TYR A 77 14.37 -1.65 22.44
C TYR A 77 14.34 -0.14 22.17
N GLY A 78 14.75 0.71 23.11
CA GLY A 78 14.80 2.16 22.91
C GLY A 78 15.80 2.59 21.82
N ILE A 79 16.90 1.85 21.69
CA ILE A 79 18.00 2.17 20.77
C ILE A 79 17.59 1.94 19.32
N ILE A 80 16.87 0.85 19.03
CA ILE A 80 16.47 0.47 17.67
C ILE A 80 15.37 1.42 17.13
N ARG A 81 14.46 1.86 18.00
CA ARG A 81 13.39 2.78 17.60
C ARG A 81 13.93 4.18 17.30
N GLY A 82 14.91 4.64 18.08
CA GLY A 82 15.58 5.93 17.86
C GLY A 82 16.37 6.01 16.55
N THR A 83 17.09 4.94 16.18
CA THR A 83 17.88 4.91 14.94
C THR A 83 17.01 4.87 13.69
N PHE A 84 15.87 4.16 13.72
CA PHE A 84 14.91 4.14 12.61
C PHE A 84 14.24 5.51 12.39
N ASP A 85 13.84 6.19 13.47
CA ASP A 85 13.24 7.54 13.37
C ASP A 85 14.24 8.58 12.85
N PHE A 86 15.52 8.46 13.19
CA PHE A 86 16.58 9.31 12.65
C PHE A 86 16.75 9.13 11.13
N PHE A 87 16.73 7.90 10.65
CA PHE A 87 16.81 7.61 9.21
C PHE A 87 15.58 8.12 8.45
N ARG A 88 14.40 8.08 9.06
CA ARG A 88 13.16 8.59 8.48
C ARG A 88 13.13 10.12 8.41
N ARG A 89 13.67 10.83 9.41
CA ARG A 89 13.82 12.30 9.39
C ARG A 89 14.76 12.75 8.27
N LYS A 90 15.91 12.12 8.12
CA LYS A 90 16.90 12.45 7.07
C LYS A 90 16.37 12.32 5.64
N ARG A 91 15.39 11.42 5.40
CA ARG A 91 14.71 11.31 4.10
C ARG A 91 13.69 12.43 3.84
N ARG A 92 13.08 13.01 4.87
CA ARG A 92 12.13 14.13 4.73
C ARG A 92 12.87 15.42 4.38
N GLU A 93 14.00 15.67 5.03
CA GLU A 93 14.85 16.84 4.76
C GLU A 93 15.34 16.88 3.31
N LYS A 94 15.70 15.73 2.73
CA LYS A 94 16.08 15.64 1.31
C LYS A 94 14.94 15.94 0.34
N LYS A 95 13.69 15.67 0.70
CA LYS A 95 12.51 15.99 -0.13
C LYS A 95 12.20 17.48 -0.07
N VAL A 96 12.24 18.03 1.14
CA VAL A 96 12.01 19.46 1.38
C VAL A 96 13.08 20.31 0.68
N ALA A 97 14.37 19.96 0.81
CA ALA A 97 15.45 20.65 0.10
C ALA A 97 15.31 20.62 -1.43
N LYS A 98 14.77 19.52 -1.98
CA LYS A 98 14.50 19.39 -3.42
C LYS A 98 13.33 20.26 -3.88
N GLU A 99 12.28 20.40 -3.06
CA GLU A 99 11.13 21.27 -3.33
C GLU A 99 11.50 22.76 -3.24
N PHE A 100 12.35 23.15 -2.28
CA PHE A 100 12.86 24.52 -2.18
C PHE A 100 13.79 24.89 -3.34
N SER A 101 14.65 23.97 -3.79
CA SER A 101 15.50 24.18 -4.98
C SER A 101 14.70 24.27 -6.28
N SER A 102 13.57 23.58 -6.41
CA SER A 102 12.71 23.70 -7.59
C SER A 102 11.85 24.96 -7.61
N ASN A 103 11.51 25.52 -6.44
CA ASN A 103 10.75 26.76 -6.35
C ASN A 103 11.58 28.01 -6.64
N SER A 104 12.88 28.01 -6.33
CA SER A 104 13.77 29.14 -6.62
C SER A 104 14.08 29.35 -8.11
N GLU A 105 13.86 28.35 -8.97
CA GLU A 105 14.01 28.50 -10.43
C GLU A 105 12.75 29.08 -11.11
N THR A 106 11.63 29.24 -10.38
CA THR A 106 10.32 29.53 -10.98
C THR A 106 9.95 31.02 -10.99
N GLU A 107 10.72 31.92 -10.35
CA GLU A 107 10.32 33.34 -10.17
C GLU A 107 10.86 34.38 -11.18
N GLU A 108 11.67 34.02 -12.20
CA GLU A 108 12.07 34.99 -13.24
C GLU A 108 11.33 34.86 -14.58
N LYS A 109 10.22 35.62 -14.69
CA LYS A 109 9.68 36.31 -15.89
C LYS A 109 8.96 35.45 -16.98
N PRO A 110 8.21 36.05 -17.95
CA PRO A 110 6.75 36.12 -17.88
C PRO A 110 6.05 35.43 -19.07
N HIS A 111 4.80 35.01 -18.80
CA HIS A 111 3.67 34.79 -19.72
C HIS A 111 3.94 34.80 -21.26
N LYS A 112 3.95 33.61 -21.89
CA LYS A 112 3.57 33.47 -23.32
C LYS A 112 2.75 32.20 -23.56
N LYS A 113 1.45 32.40 -23.76
CA LYS A 113 0.58 31.46 -24.49
C LYS A 113 1.19 31.19 -25.87
N LYS A 114 1.24 29.92 -26.29
CA LYS A 114 1.01 29.46 -27.69
C LYS A 114 1.01 27.92 -27.70
N HIS A 115 -0.17 27.35 -27.86
CA HIS A 115 -0.65 26.77 -29.11
C HIS A 115 -0.07 25.39 -29.43
N ARG A 116 -0.93 24.40 -29.21
CA ARG A 116 -0.97 23.08 -29.82
C ARG A 116 -0.79 23.18 -31.34
N HIS A 117 0.20 22.49 -31.91
CA HIS A 117 0.04 21.74 -33.18
C HIS A 117 1.21 20.79 -33.48
N LYS A 118 0.85 19.55 -33.82
CA LYS A 118 1.51 18.46 -34.62
C LYS A 118 3.01 18.64 -34.98
N ARG A 119 3.83 17.58 -34.98
CA ARG A 119 3.87 16.56 -36.06
C ARG A 119 4.85 15.42 -35.75
N LYS A 120 4.62 14.30 -36.45
CA LYS A 120 5.39 13.05 -36.56
C LYS A 120 6.87 13.24 -36.95
N HIS A 121 7.70 12.27 -36.53
CA HIS A 121 8.91 11.66 -37.14
C HIS A 121 9.89 12.52 -37.97
N LYS A 122 11.20 12.33 -37.76
CA LYS A 122 12.06 11.46 -38.60
C LYS A 122 13.49 11.30 -38.02
N LYS A 123 14.16 10.24 -38.49
CA LYS A 123 15.62 10.01 -38.49
C LYS A 123 16.41 11.26 -38.85
#